data_AF-A0A9D8PV31-F1
#
_entry.id   AF-A0A9D8PV31-F1
#
_cell.length_a   1.000
_cell.length_b   1.000
_cell.length_c   1.000
_cell.angle_alpha   90.00
_cell.angle_beta   90.00
_cell.angle_gamma   90.00
#
_symmetry.space_group_name_H-M   'P 1'
#
loop_
_entity.id
_entity.type
_entity.pdbx_description
1 polymer ?
#
loop_
_entity_poly.entity_id
_entity_poly.type
_entity_poly.pdbx_seq_one_letter_code
_entity_poly.pdbx_strand_id
1 'polypeptide(L)'
;DDGDPYHYVRLRMPAGIDEGEVEVIVGGGDHKTGQGDDPEVYARLQRWADARFPSITRYTHAWSGQILEPDDGLAFIGADPDNANVYLVSGDSGNGLTHGTLAALLLADLVQGRDNPWQALYAPGRHRYLSAGNWLRENANAALQYRDWLVSVAPEALAGLARGSGCVVRCGVHQVAVYRSGDGMLHAHNARCTHMGCVVHWSGEEKSWDCPCHGSRFKATSGAILNGPASEPLAPFALPQQEVERDAGTTG
;
A
#
# COMPACT_ATOMS: atom_id res chain seq x y z
N ASP A 1 5.33 20.55 -9.68
CA ASP A 1 4.16 20.94 -8.91
C ASP A 1 4.58 20.85 -7.45
N ASP A 2 4.45 21.93 -6.70
CA ASP A 2 4.69 22.02 -5.25
C ASP A 2 3.38 21.92 -4.45
N GLY A 3 2.25 21.75 -5.14
CA GLY A 3 0.95 21.51 -4.51
C GLY A 3 0.89 20.17 -3.79
N ASP A 4 0.02 20.11 -2.79
CA ASP A 4 -0.41 18.88 -2.13
C ASP A 4 -1.88 18.61 -2.52
N PRO A 5 -2.21 17.52 -3.25
CA PRO A 5 -1.28 16.51 -3.77
C PRO A 5 -0.54 16.98 -5.02
N TYR A 6 0.74 16.62 -5.14
CA TYR A 6 1.54 16.94 -6.31
C TYR A 6 1.14 16.04 -7.48
N HIS A 7 1.18 16.60 -8.69
CA HIS A 7 1.00 15.82 -9.92
C HIS A 7 2.33 15.70 -10.66
N TYR A 8 2.58 14.52 -11.21
CA TYR A 8 3.74 14.28 -12.06
C TYR A 8 3.32 13.68 -13.40
N VAL A 9 4.14 13.94 -14.41
CA VAL A 9 3.94 13.45 -15.78
C VAL A 9 5.22 12.80 -16.26
N ARG A 10 5.11 11.63 -16.88
CA ARG A 10 6.19 10.99 -17.64
C ARG A 10 5.69 10.65 -19.04
N LEU A 11 6.56 10.85 -20.02
CA LEU A 11 6.28 10.50 -21.40
C LEU A 11 7.04 9.22 -21.73
N ARG A 12 6.36 8.29 -22.40
CA ARG A 12 6.97 7.07 -22.94
C ARG A 12 6.69 7.03 -24.44
N MET A 13 7.74 6.83 -25.22
CA MET A 13 7.63 6.49 -26.63
C MET A 13 7.83 4.97 -26.76
N PRO A 14 6.76 4.17 -26.87
CA PRO A 14 6.90 2.74 -27.03
C PRO A 14 7.60 2.41 -28.35
N ALA A 15 8.61 1.54 -28.29
CA ALA A 15 9.29 1.05 -29.49
C ALA A 15 8.33 0.16 -30.30
N GLY A 16 8.15 0.47 -31.59
CA GLY A 16 7.39 -0.38 -32.52
C GLY A 16 5.87 -0.12 -32.58
N ILE A 17 5.37 0.96 -31.97
CA ILE A 17 4.07 1.54 -32.32
C ILE A 17 4.33 2.60 -33.40
N ASP A 18 3.41 2.75 -34.35
CA ASP A 18 3.49 3.70 -35.47
C ASP A 18 4.11 5.03 -35.03
N GLU A 19 5.02 5.57 -35.86
CA GLU A 19 5.64 6.88 -35.66
C GLU A 19 4.54 7.95 -35.43
N GLY A 20 4.22 8.26 -34.16
CA GLY A 20 3.18 9.22 -33.83
C GLY A 20 2.43 9.02 -32.50
N GLU A 21 2.40 7.83 -31.90
CA GLU A 21 1.75 7.64 -30.59
C GLU A 21 2.72 7.87 -29.41
N VAL A 22 2.33 8.75 -28.48
CA VAL A 22 3.03 9.01 -27.21
C VAL A 22 2.17 8.54 -26.06
N GLU A 23 2.73 7.71 -25.19
CA GLU A 23 2.09 7.36 -23.93
C GLU A 23 2.41 8.43 -22.87
N VAL A 24 1.37 8.88 -22.19
CA VAL A 24 1.48 9.83 -21.07
C VAL A 24 1.10 9.09 -19.80
N ILE A 25 2.04 9.03 -18.86
CA ILE A 25 1.81 8.55 -17.50
C ILE A 25 1.59 9.77 -16.62
N VAL A 26 0.42 9.87 -16.01
CA VAL A 26 0.09 10.91 -15.04
C VAL A 26 -0.10 10.25 -13.68
N GLY A 27 0.50 10.82 -12.64
CA GLY A 27 0.33 10.32 -11.28
C GLY A 27 0.30 11.43 -10.23
N GLY A 28 0.00 11.02 -9.00
CA GLY A 28 -0.33 11.86 -7.85
C GLY A 28 -1.49 11.24 -7.07
N GLY A 29 -2.16 12.02 -6.21
CA GLY A 29 -3.28 11.52 -5.42
C GLY A 29 -2.86 10.64 -4.24
N ASP A 30 -1.69 10.94 -3.70
CA ASP A 30 -1.06 10.20 -2.60
C ASP A 30 -1.97 10.15 -1.37
N HIS A 31 -1.95 9.00 -0.70
CA HIS A 31 -2.70 8.75 0.51
C HIS A 31 -1.98 7.70 1.36
N LYS A 32 -2.30 7.66 2.66
CA LYS A 32 -1.76 6.63 3.56
C LYS A 32 -2.42 5.29 3.26
N THR A 33 -1.60 4.24 3.17
CA THR A 33 -2.06 2.86 2.98
C THR A 33 -3.11 2.48 4.02
N GLY A 34 -4.24 1.93 3.57
CA GLY A 34 -5.38 1.57 4.43
C GLY A 34 -6.17 2.78 4.98
N GLN A 35 -5.86 4.02 4.62
CA GLN A 35 -6.59 5.21 5.06
C GLN A 35 -7.15 6.06 3.90
N GLY A 36 -7.00 5.59 2.65
CA GLY A 36 -7.54 6.24 1.47
C GLY A 36 -8.78 5.51 0.96
N ASP A 37 -9.94 6.12 1.15
CA ASP A 37 -11.23 5.64 0.60
C ASP A 37 -11.74 6.63 -0.47
N ASP A 38 -10.85 7.20 -1.29
CA ASP A 38 -11.24 8.14 -2.35
C ASP A 38 -11.45 7.40 -3.68
N PRO A 39 -12.67 6.93 -3.99
CA PRO A 39 -12.95 6.24 -5.25
C PRO A 39 -12.79 7.16 -6.47
N GLU A 40 -12.67 8.48 -6.27
CA GLU A 40 -12.54 9.45 -7.34
C GLU A 40 -11.09 9.82 -7.66
N VAL A 41 -10.09 9.24 -6.99
CA VAL A 41 -8.69 9.64 -7.19
C VAL A 41 -8.28 9.54 -8.66
N TYR A 42 -8.61 8.43 -9.34
CA TYR A 42 -8.33 8.25 -10.76
C TYR A 42 -9.17 9.18 -11.64
N ALA A 43 -10.44 9.38 -11.30
CA ALA A 43 -11.30 10.30 -12.06
C ALA A 43 -10.78 11.75 -11.98
N ARG A 44 -10.22 12.15 -10.83
CA ARG A 44 -9.58 13.46 -10.65
C ARG A 44 -8.28 13.56 -11.43
N LEU A 45 -7.45 12.52 -11.42
CA LEU A 45 -6.24 12.46 -12.25
C LEU A 45 -6.57 12.54 -13.75
N GLN A 46 -7.62 11.85 -14.21
CA GLN A 46 -8.11 11.93 -15.59
C GLN A 46 -8.56 13.35 -15.93
N ARG A 47 -9.42 13.97 -15.10
CA ARG A 47 -9.83 15.38 -15.32
C ARG A 47 -8.64 16.33 -15.38
N TRP A 48 -7.65 16.13 -14.52
CA TRP A 48 -6.43 16.94 -14.50
C TRP A 48 -5.59 16.74 -15.78
N ALA A 49 -5.51 15.51 -16.27
CA ALA A 49 -4.80 15.12 -17.48
C ALA A 49 -5.49 15.64 -18.74
N ASP A 50 -6.82 15.45 -18.88
CA ASP A 50 -7.63 15.93 -20.00
C ASP A 50 -7.49 17.46 -20.18
N ALA A 51 -7.47 18.21 -19.07
CA ALA A 51 -7.33 19.66 -19.09
C ALA A 51 -5.95 20.15 -19.61
N ARG A 52 -4.92 19.31 -19.55
CA ARG A 52 -3.52 19.66 -19.92
C ARG A 52 -3.08 19.01 -21.22
N PHE A 53 -3.62 17.84 -21.52
CA PHE A 53 -3.30 17.03 -22.68
C PHE A 53 -4.60 16.70 -23.43
N PRO A 54 -5.21 17.68 -24.10
CA PRO A 54 -6.48 17.49 -24.81
C PRO A 54 -6.40 16.48 -25.97
N SER A 55 -5.18 16.06 -26.34
CA SER A 55 -4.93 15.01 -27.34
C SER A 55 -4.99 13.59 -26.77
N ILE A 56 -5.20 13.40 -25.46
CA ILE A 56 -5.44 12.08 -24.88
C ILE A 56 -6.74 11.51 -25.47
N THR A 57 -6.64 10.35 -26.12
CA THR A 57 -7.79 9.68 -26.76
C THR A 57 -8.36 8.54 -25.93
N ARG A 58 -7.56 7.94 -25.04
CA ARG A 58 -7.96 6.79 -24.21
C ARG A 58 -7.08 6.67 -22.96
N TYR A 59 -7.69 6.19 -21.88
CA TYR A 59 -6.99 5.70 -20.69
C TYR A 59 -6.92 4.18 -20.74
N THR A 60 -5.71 3.63 -20.71
CA THR A 60 -5.48 2.18 -20.91
C THR A 60 -5.17 1.45 -19.62
N HIS A 61 -4.62 2.13 -18.62
CA HIS A 61 -4.16 1.55 -17.36
C HIS A 61 -4.41 2.50 -16.20
N ALA A 62 -4.63 1.94 -15.02
CA ALA A 62 -4.68 2.64 -13.74
C ALA A 62 -4.12 1.68 -12.68
N TRP A 63 -3.26 2.18 -11.81
CA TRP A 63 -2.65 1.40 -10.73
C TRP A 63 -2.25 2.34 -9.60
N SER A 64 -2.10 1.79 -8.41
CA SER A 64 -1.45 2.47 -7.29
C SER A 64 -0.15 1.78 -6.93
N GLY A 65 0.74 2.50 -6.26
CA GLY A 65 2.00 1.99 -5.76
C GLY A 65 2.16 2.36 -4.30
N GLN A 66 2.88 1.53 -3.55
CA GLN A 66 3.25 1.84 -2.19
C GLN A 66 4.70 2.32 -2.15
N ILE A 67 4.93 3.43 -1.45
CA ILE A 67 6.25 4.00 -1.22
C ILE A 67 6.51 3.94 0.28
N LEU A 68 7.70 3.48 0.66
CA LEU A 68 8.19 3.58 2.02
C LEU A 68 8.93 4.91 2.15
N GLU A 69 8.46 5.76 3.06
CA GLU A 69 9.03 7.07 3.32
C GLU A 69 9.53 7.16 4.76
N PRO A 70 10.84 7.31 4.96
CA PRO A 70 11.43 7.68 6.23
C PRO A 70 10.99 9.08 6.64
N ASP A 71 10.99 9.33 7.94
CA ASP A 71 10.56 10.60 8.53
C ASP A 71 11.42 11.82 8.13
N ASP A 72 12.64 11.57 7.65
CA ASP A 72 13.55 12.56 7.10
C ASP A 72 13.62 12.57 5.57
N GLY A 73 12.84 11.73 4.88
CA GLY A 73 12.76 11.63 3.42
C GLY A 73 13.99 11.05 2.72
N LEU A 74 15.01 10.59 3.45
CA LEU A 74 16.19 9.96 2.87
C LEU A 74 16.10 8.44 2.93
N ALA A 75 16.64 7.74 1.94
CA ALA A 75 16.72 6.28 2.00
C ALA A 75 17.56 5.78 3.18
N PHE A 76 17.24 4.59 3.68
CA PHE A 76 18.12 3.81 4.54
C PHE A 76 18.99 2.91 3.64
N ILE A 77 20.29 3.21 3.58
CA ILE A 77 21.27 2.48 2.74
C ILE A 77 22.53 2.26 3.56
N GLY A 78 22.84 1.02 3.90
CA GLY A 78 24.06 0.68 4.63
C GLY A 78 23.97 -0.63 5.39
N ALA A 79 24.92 -0.86 6.30
CA ALA A 79 24.93 -2.04 7.15
C ALA A 79 23.75 -2.06 8.13
N ASP A 80 23.20 -3.24 8.35
CA ASP A 80 22.25 -3.50 9.42
C ASP A 80 22.94 -3.28 10.78
N PRO A 81 22.33 -2.51 11.70
CA PRO A 81 22.95 -2.20 12.99
C PRO A 81 23.04 -3.42 13.93
N ASP A 82 22.19 -4.41 13.74
CA ASP A 82 22.02 -5.55 14.65
C ASP A 82 22.62 -6.86 14.08
N ASN A 83 22.89 -6.91 12.77
CA ASN A 83 23.32 -8.13 12.08
C ASN A 83 24.59 -7.91 11.25
N ALA A 84 25.66 -8.63 11.63
CA ALA A 84 26.90 -8.62 10.88
C ALA A 84 26.70 -9.15 9.45
N ASN A 85 27.32 -8.48 8.47
CA ASN A 85 27.27 -8.83 7.04
C ASN A 85 25.88 -8.76 6.40
N VAL A 86 24.91 -8.09 7.04
CA VAL A 86 23.63 -7.76 6.44
C VAL A 86 23.65 -6.30 6.01
N TYR A 87 23.17 -6.02 4.79
CA TYR A 87 23.08 -4.68 4.24
C TYR A 87 21.65 -4.41 3.79
N LEU A 88 21.18 -3.19 4.03
CA LEU A 88 19.80 -2.77 3.82
C LEU A 88 19.75 -1.66 2.78
N VAL A 89 18.72 -1.70 1.93
CA VAL A 89 18.32 -0.62 1.03
C VAL A 89 16.79 -0.51 1.12
N SER A 90 16.28 0.54 1.74
CA SER A 90 14.83 0.72 1.93
C SER A 90 14.48 2.20 2.11
N GLY A 91 13.18 2.51 2.11
CA GLY A 91 12.69 3.86 2.40
C GLY A 91 13.07 4.90 1.34
N ASP A 92 13.04 4.54 0.06
CA ASP A 92 13.59 5.41 -0.99
C ASP A 92 12.75 6.65 -1.31
N SER A 93 11.58 6.83 -0.69
CA SER A 93 10.69 7.98 -0.89
C SER A 93 10.35 8.24 -2.36
N GLY A 94 10.16 7.18 -3.16
CA GLY A 94 9.82 7.26 -4.57
C GLY A 94 11.00 7.55 -5.50
N ASN A 95 12.22 7.62 -4.96
CA ASN A 95 13.46 7.90 -5.68
C ASN A 95 14.30 6.65 -5.96
N GLY A 96 13.68 5.48 -6.03
CA GLY A 96 14.34 4.18 -6.19
C GLY A 96 15.37 4.07 -7.33
N LEU A 97 15.21 4.79 -8.45
CA LEU A 97 16.23 4.80 -9.52
C LEU A 97 17.54 5.49 -9.08
N THR A 98 17.40 6.66 -8.43
CA THR A 98 18.53 7.42 -7.91
C THR A 98 19.14 6.71 -6.71
N HIS A 99 18.30 6.33 -5.74
CA HIS A 99 18.73 5.65 -4.52
C HIS A 99 19.28 4.24 -4.79
N GLY A 100 18.81 3.53 -5.82
CA GLY A 100 19.37 2.24 -6.24
C GLY A 100 20.80 2.36 -6.78
N THR A 101 21.08 3.39 -7.58
CA THR A 101 22.44 3.66 -8.08
C THR A 101 23.36 4.07 -6.94
N LEU A 102 22.89 4.97 -6.06
CA LEU A 102 23.64 5.39 -4.88
C LEU A 102 23.92 4.19 -3.95
N ALA A 103 22.93 3.32 -3.76
CA ALA A 103 23.08 2.10 -2.97
C ALA A 103 24.13 1.16 -3.55
N ALA A 104 24.15 0.96 -4.87
CA ALA A 104 25.16 0.11 -5.51
C ALA A 104 26.58 0.62 -5.25
N LEU A 105 26.81 1.93 -5.33
CA LEU A 105 28.11 2.55 -5.06
C LEU A 105 28.49 2.42 -3.58
N LEU A 106 27.59 2.82 -2.68
CA LEU A 106 27.83 2.82 -1.23
C LEU A 106 28.06 1.40 -0.70
N LEU A 107 27.20 0.45 -1.06
CA LEU A 107 27.31 -0.93 -0.58
C LEU A 107 28.55 -1.63 -1.14
N ALA A 108 28.96 -1.34 -2.38
CA ALA A 108 30.19 -1.90 -2.94
C ALA A 108 31.43 -1.48 -2.14
N ASP A 109 31.49 -0.22 -1.67
CA ASP A 109 32.56 0.24 -0.79
C ASP A 109 32.51 -0.44 0.58
N LEU A 110 31.34 -0.50 1.22
CA LEU A 110 31.20 -1.12 2.54
C LEU A 110 31.57 -2.60 2.55
N VAL A 111 31.11 -3.36 1.54
CA VAL A 111 31.45 -4.80 1.39
C VAL A 111 32.95 -5.01 1.22
N GLN A 112 33.66 -4.05 0.63
CA GLN A 112 35.11 -4.11 0.42
C GLN A 112 35.91 -3.48 1.56
N GLY A 113 35.23 -3.04 2.64
CA GLY A 113 35.87 -2.37 3.78
C GLY A 113 36.48 -1.01 3.44
N ARG A 114 35.95 -0.33 2.42
CA ARG A 114 36.36 1.03 2.05
C ARG A 114 35.47 2.06 2.72
N ASP A 115 36.08 3.20 3.05
CA ASP A 115 35.35 4.38 3.52
C ASP A 115 34.49 4.96 2.38
N ASN A 116 33.28 5.41 2.72
CA ASN A 116 32.40 6.10 1.78
C ASN A 116 31.83 7.38 2.42
N PRO A 117 31.92 8.55 1.75
CA PRO A 117 31.51 9.84 2.32
C PRO A 117 30.00 9.93 2.61
N TRP A 118 29.17 9.08 2.00
CA TRP A 118 27.72 9.08 2.19
C TRP A 118 27.24 8.09 3.26
N GLN A 119 28.13 7.26 3.81
CA GLN A 119 27.78 6.21 4.78
C GLN A 119 26.99 6.75 5.97
N ALA A 120 27.47 7.82 6.62
CA ALA A 120 26.80 8.38 7.79
C ALA A 120 25.44 9.03 7.45
N LEU A 121 25.30 9.57 6.24
CA LEU A 121 24.09 10.24 5.79
C LEU A 121 22.95 9.26 5.55
N TYR A 122 23.24 8.08 5.00
CA TYR A 122 22.24 7.07 4.65
C TYR A 122 22.17 5.90 5.64
N ALA A 123 23.01 5.87 6.67
CA ALA A 123 23.06 4.79 7.65
C ALA A 123 21.67 4.40 8.17
N PRO A 124 21.31 3.10 8.17
CA PRO A 124 20.04 2.61 8.73
C PRO A 124 19.81 3.02 10.19
N GLY A 125 20.87 3.04 10.99
CA GLY A 125 20.84 3.49 12.39
C GLY A 125 20.96 5.00 12.60
N ARG A 126 20.77 5.84 11.57
CA ARG A 126 20.87 7.30 11.75
C ARG A 126 19.71 7.81 12.60
N HIS A 127 20.02 8.68 13.56
CA HIS A 127 19.01 9.37 14.36
C HIS A 127 19.02 10.85 13.99
N ARG A 128 17.88 11.36 13.52
CA ARG A 128 17.69 12.80 13.31
C ARG A 128 16.71 13.34 14.32
N TYR A 129 17.22 14.07 15.31
CA TYR A 129 16.41 14.71 16.35
C TYR A 129 15.35 15.69 15.81
N LEU A 130 15.47 16.14 14.56
CA LEU A 130 14.55 17.07 13.91
C LEU A 130 13.20 16.44 13.51
N SER A 131 13.07 15.12 13.47
CA SER A 131 11.86 14.41 13.00
C SER A 131 10.97 13.83 14.12
N ALA A 132 11.36 14.00 15.39
CA ALA A 132 10.65 13.42 16.54
C ALA A 132 9.16 13.79 16.62
N GLY A 133 8.79 15.00 16.17
CA GLY A 133 7.39 15.45 16.12
C GLY A 133 6.56 14.70 15.08
N ASN A 134 7.12 14.45 13.89
CA ASN A 134 6.46 13.67 12.84
C ASN A 134 6.33 12.21 13.27
N TRP A 135 7.41 11.62 13.80
CA TRP A 135 7.37 10.27 14.36
C TRP A 135 6.26 10.09 15.42
N LEU A 136 6.11 11.04 16.34
CA LEU A 136 5.05 11.00 17.36
C LEU A 136 3.65 11.10 16.73
N ARG A 137 3.47 11.97 15.73
CA ARG A 137 2.20 12.11 14.99
C ARG A 137 1.82 10.82 14.27
N GLU A 138 2.78 10.17 13.62
CA GLU A 138 2.56 8.89 12.93
C GLU A 138 2.14 7.79 13.91
N ASN A 139 2.83 7.66 15.05
CA ASN A 139 2.46 6.68 16.08
C ASN A 139 1.08 6.97 16.70
N ALA A 140 0.75 8.25 16.93
CA ALA A 140 -0.57 8.63 17.41
C ALA A 140 -1.66 8.31 16.37
N ASN A 141 -1.41 8.56 15.08
CA ASN A 141 -2.32 8.20 14.01
C ASN A 141 -2.55 6.68 13.93
N ALA A 142 -1.50 5.87 14.06
CA ALA A 142 -1.62 4.42 14.13
C ALA A 142 -2.43 3.96 15.36
N ALA A 143 -2.20 4.55 16.53
CA ALA A 143 -2.94 4.23 17.75
C ALA A 143 -4.45 4.51 17.61
N LEU A 144 -4.83 5.58 16.89
CA LEU A 144 -6.23 5.92 16.63
C LEU A 144 -6.96 4.86 15.80
N GLN A 145 -6.27 4.12 14.93
CA GLN A 145 -6.88 3.07 14.11
C GLN A 145 -7.33 1.85 14.93
N TYR A 146 -6.81 1.65 16.14
CA TYR A 146 -7.30 0.55 17.00
C TYR A 146 -8.77 0.71 17.42
N ARG A 147 -9.37 1.89 17.23
CA ARG A 147 -10.81 2.11 17.41
C ARG A 147 -11.66 1.23 16.48
N ASP A 148 -11.11 0.73 15.39
CA ASP A 148 -11.84 -0.09 14.41
C ASP A 148 -12.26 -1.45 15.00
N TRP A 149 -11.65 -1.87 16.11
CA TRP A 149 -12.12 -3.01 16.91
C TRP A 149 -13.47 -2.74 17.61
N LEU A 150 -13.82 -1.47 17.82
CA LEU A 150 -15.09 -1.04 18.40
C LEU A 150 -16.17 -0.90 17.33
N VAL A 151 -15.79 -0.61 16.09
CA VAL A 151 -16.71 -0.47 14.96
C VAL A 151 -17.22 -1.85 14.56
N SER A 152 -18.52 -2.07 14.77
CA SER A 152 -19.21 -3.29 14.33
C SER A 152 -19.79 -3.04 12.95
N VAL A 153 -19.23 -3.68 11.92
CA VAL A 153 -19.89 -3.75 10.62
C VAL A 153 -20.88 -4.91 10.65
N ALA A 154 -22.12 -4.62 10.31
CA ALA A 154 -23.24 -5.52 10.50
C ALA A 154 -23.25 -6.66 9.44
N PRO A 155 -23.74 -7.87 9.78
CA PRO A 155 -23.72 -9.04 8.87
C PRO A 155 -24.50 -8.85 7.56
N GLU A 156 -25.41 -7.89 7.50
CA GLU A 156 -26.15 -7.49 6.30
C GLU A 156 -25.21 -7.00 5.19
N ALA A 157 -24.03 -6.50 5.54
CA ALA A 157 -23.00 -6.08 4.59
C ALA A 157 -22.45 -7.23 3.74
N LEU A 158 -22.55 -8.49 4.21
CA LEU A 158 -22.08 -9.66 3.44
C LEU A 158 -23.06 -10.03 2.33
N ALA A 159 -24.37 -10.08 2.63
CA ALA A 159 -25.40 -10.50 1.68
C ALA A 159 -25.54 -9.53 0.49
N GLY A 160 -25.21 -8.25 0.70
CA GLY A 160 -25.16 -7.23 -0.34
C GLY A 160 -23.78 -7.04 -0.98
N LEU A 161 -22.78 -7.86 -0.63
CA LEU A 161 -21.41 -7.65 -1.10
C LEU A 161 -21.30 -7.94 -2.60
N ALA A 162 -21.09 -6.91 -3.40
CA ALA A 162 -20.93 -7.04 -4.85
C ALA A 162 -19.70 -7.88 -5.24
N ARG A 163 -19.74 -8.49 -6.43
CA ARG A 163 -18.56 -9.15 -7.01
C ARG A 163 -17.43 -8.15 -7.21
N GLY A 164 -16.22 -8.57 -6.85
CA GLY A 164 -15.03 -7.72 -6.88
C GLY A 164 -14.90 -6.76 -5.69
N SER A 165 -15.76 -6.86 -4.68
CA SER A 165 -15.74 -5.99 -3.49
C SER A 165 -15.42 -6.79 -2.22
N GLY A 166 -14.90 -6.09 -1.21
CA GLY A 166 -14.65 -6.65 0.11
C GLY A 166 -15.21 -5.78 1.23
N CYS A 167 -15.46 -6.40 2.37
CA CYS A 167 -15.84 -5.73 3.60
C CYS A 167 -15.26 -6.46 4.81
N VAL A 168 -15.11 -5.77 5.93
CA VAL A 168 -14.88 -6.41 7.23
C VAL A 168 -16.24 -6.58 7.89
N VAL A 169 -16.54 -7.76 8.44
CA VAL A 169 -17.78 -8.06 9.18
C VAL A 169 -17.47 -8.65 10.55
N ARG A 170 -18.42 -8.58 11.48
CA ARG A 170 -18.31 -9.24 12.78
C ARG A 170 -19.02 -10.60 12.78
N CYS A 171 -18.25 -11.67 12.97
CA CYS A 171 -18.74 -13.05 13.11
C CYS A 171 -18.47 -13.52 14.54
N GLY A 172 -19.46 -13.37 15.43
CA GLY A 172 -19.29 -13.63 16.85
C GLY A 172 -18.26 -12.69 17.49
N VAL A 173 -17.19 -13.25 18.05
CA VAL A 173 -16.08 -12.48 18.65
C VAL A 173 -15.00 -12.05 17.65
N HIS A 174 -15.08 -12.55 16.41
CA HIS A 174 -14.07 -12.31 15.38
C HIS A 174 -14.51 -11.16 14.46
N GLN A 175 -13.53 -10.35 14.03
CA GLN A 175 -13.68 -9.52 12.84
C GLN A 175 -13.08 -10.28 11.66
N VAL A 176 -13.83 -10.38 10.58
CA VAL A 176 -13.53 -11.21 9.42
C VAL A 176 -13.48 -10.31 8.19
N ALA A 177 -12.34 -10.33 7.49
CA ALA A 177 -12.16 -9.65 6.23
C ALA A 177 -12.66 -10.58 5.11
N VAL A 178 -13.74 -10.18 4.45
CA VAL A 178 -14.43 -10.97 3.43
C VAL A 178 -14.34 -10.28 2.08
N TYR A 179 -13.85 -11.00 1.08
CA TYR A 179 -13.74 -10.54 -0.30
C TYR A 179 -14.55 -11.46 -1.21
N ARG A 180 -15.42 -10.89 -2.05
CA ARG A 180 -16.06 -11.63 -3.14
C ARG A 180 -15.27 -11.42 -4.43
N SER A 181 -14.68 -12.47 -4.98
CA SER A 181 -14.00 -12.42 -6.27
C SER A 181 -14.96 -12.19 -7.43
N GLY A 182 -14.40 -11.85 -8.60
CA GLY A 182 -15.19 -11.56 -9.80
C GLY A 182 -16.04 -12.73 -10.30
N ASP A 183 -15.63 -13.97 -10.01
CA ASP A 183 -16.41 -15.20 -10.27
C ASP A 183 -17.49 -15.46 -9.22
N GLY A 184 -17.54 -14.66 -8.14
CA GLY A 184 -18.52 -14.76 -7.07
C GLY A 184 -18.06 -15.56 -5.85
N MET A 185 -16.85 -16.14 -5.85
CA MET A 185 -16.34 -16.90 -4.71
C MET A 185 -16.05 -15.99 -3.51
N LEU A 186 -16.42 -16.45 -2.30
CA LEU A 186 -16.10 -15.74 -1.06
C LEU A 186 -14.76 -16.21 -0.51
N HIS A 187 -13.90 -15.25 -0.17
CA HIS A 187 -12.64 -15.43 0.51
C HIS A 187 -12.72 -14.75 1.87
N ALA A 188 -12.49 -15.48 2.95
CA ALA A 188 -12.62 -14.96 4.30
C ALA A 188 -11.34 -15.23 5.11
N HIS A 189 -10.87 -14.20 5.79
CA HIS A 189 -9.67 -14.23 6.64
C HIS A 189 -9.94 -13.48 7.93
N ASN A 190 -9.17 -13.76 8.97
CA ASN A 190 -9.15 -12.95 10.18
C ASN A 190 -8.70 -11.52 9.80
N ALA A 191 -9.50 -10.50 10.13
CA ALA A 191 -9.19 -9.12 9.81
C ALA A 191 -8.04 -8.53 10.64
N ARG A 192 -7.56 -9.27 11.64
CA ARG A 192 -6.43 -8.87 12.49
C ARG A 192 -5.12 -8.95 11.71
N CYS A 193 -4.53 -7.79 11.41
CA CYS A 193 -3.18 -7.69 10.86
C CYS A 193 -2.18 -8.44 11.74
N THR A 194 -1.37 -9.31 11.14
CA THR A 194 -0.37 -10.13 11.82
C THR A 194 0.86 -9.37 12.32
N HIS A 195 1.01 -8.09 11.97
CA HIS A 195 2.07 -7.25 12.52
C HIS A 195 1.79 -6.87 13.99
N MET A 196 0.80 -6.00 14.22
CA MET A 196 0.48 -5.48 15.57
C MET A 196 -1.03 -5.54 15.91
N GLY A 197 -1.81 -6.26 15.11
CA GLY A 197 -3.19 -6.57 15.44
C GLY A 197 -4.22 -5.49 15.12
N CYS A 198 -3.90 -4.49 14.29
CA CYS A 198 -4.90 -3.57 13.75
C CYS A 198 -5.88 -4.31 12.82
N VAL A 199 -7.10 -3.78 12.70
CA VAL A 199 -8.08 -4.26 11.72
C VAL A 199 -7.64 -3.79 10.33
N VAL A 200 -7.64 -4.69 9.34
CA VAL A 200 -7.32 -4.34 7.95
C VAL A 200 -8.51 -3.71 7.23
N HIS A 201 -8.25 -2.83 6.27
CA HIS A 201 -9.24 -2.18 5.42
C HIS A 201 -9.21 -2.74 4.01
N TRP A 202 -10.35 -2.66 3.31
CA TRP A 202 -10.48 -3.11 1.93
C TRP A 202 -9.88 -2.07 0.97
N SER A 203 -8.93 -2.47 0.11
CA SER A 203 -8.56 -1.69 -1.07
C SER A 203 -9.26 -2.25 -2.29
N GLY A 204 -10.20 -1.48 -2.83
CA GLY A 204 -10.97 -1.84 -4.02
C GLY A 204 -10.14 -1.82 -5.30
N GLU A 205 -9.14 -0.96 -5.35
CA GLU A 205 -8.27 -0.72 -6.50
C GLU A 205 -7.31 -1.89 -6.68
N GLU A 206 -6.69 -2.32 -5.59
CA GLU A 206 -5.61 -3.32 -5.59
C GLU A 206 -6.09 -4.72 -5.24
N LYS A 207 -7.37 -4.86 -4.87
CA LYS A 207 -7.97 -6.11 -4.37
C LYS A 207 -7.11 -6.70 -3.24
N SER A 208 -6.77 -5.85 -2.28
CA SER A 208 -5.94 -6.18 -1.12
C SER A 208 -6.59 -5.77 0.20
N TRP A 209 -6.08 -6.36 1.28
CA TRP A 209 -6.37 -5.96 2.65
C TRP A 209 -5.19 -5.14 3.17
N ASP A 210 -5.43 -3.90 3.55
CA ASP A 210 -4.41 -2.93 3.87
C ASP A 210 -4.52 -2.51 5.34
N CYS A 211 -3.45 -2.65 6.10
CA CYS A 211 -3.40 -2.28 7.51
C CYS A 211 -3.20 -0.77 7.63
N PRO A 212 -4.18 -0.03 8.21
CA PRO A 212 -4.12 1.43 8.32
C PRO A 212 -3.05 1.93 9.30
N CYS A 213 -2.53 1.06 10.17
CA CYS A 213 -1.56 1.46 11.19
C CYS A 213 -0.13 1.60 10.64
N HIS A 214 0.34 0.57 9.94
CA HIS A 214 1.76 0.45 9.55
C HIS A 214 1.95 0.02 8.09
N GLY A 215 0.87 -0.06 7.31
CA GLY A 215 0.95 -0.30 5.87
C GLY A 215 1.24 -1.73 5.43
N SER A 216 1.06 -2.73 6.29
CA SER A 216 1.07 -4.14 5.85
C SER A 216 -0.07 -4.41 4.89
N ARG A 217 0.20 -5.14 3.81
CA ARG A 217 -0.79 -5.45 2.77
C ARG A 217 -0.88 -6.94 2.56
N PHE A 218 -2.08 -7.43 2.31
CA PHE A 218 -2.35 -8.86 2.12
C PHE A 218 -3.23 -9.09 0.90
N LYS A 219 -2.96 -10.17 0.17
CA LYS A 219 -3.73 -10.57 -1.00
C LYS A 219 -5.12 -10.99 -0.56
N ALA A 220 -6.16 -10.36 -1.10
CA ALA A 220 -7.52 -10.61 -0.62
C ALA A 220 -8.00 -12.06 -0.77
N THR A 221 -7.53 -12.76 -1.80
CA THR A 221 -7.95 -14.13 -2.07
C THR A 221 -7.30 -15.15 -1.13
N SER A 222 -6.01 -14.98 -0.81
CA SER A 222 -5.22 -16.00 -0.09
C SER A 222 -4.76 -15.57 1.30
N GLY A 223 -4.87 -14.29 1.66
CA GLY A 223 -4.30 -13.74 2.89
C GLY A 223 -2.78 -13.58 2.85
N ALA A 224 -2.12 -13.96 1.74
CA ALA A 224 -0.67 -13.90 1.59
C ALA A 224 -0.15 -12.47 1.68
N ILE A 225 1.04 -12.30 2.25
CA ILE A 225 1.68 -10.99 2.41
C ILE A 225 2.02 -10.43 1.03
N LEU A 226 1.57 -9.21 0.76
CA LEU A 226 1.98 -8.41 -0.40
C LEU A 226 3.04 -7.39 0.01
N ASN A 227 2.90 -6.80 1.20
CA ASN A 227 3.85 -5.85 1.76
C ASN A 227 3.93 -5.99 3.29
N GLY A 228 5.14 -5.86 3.84
CA GLY A 228 5.39 -5.86 5.27
C GLY A 228 4.89 -4.59 5.97
N PRO A 229 5.13 -4.40 7.28
CA PRO A 229 6.04 -5.17 8.14
C PRO A 229 5.53 -6.53 8.64
N ALA A 230 4.28 -6.91 8.40
CA ALA A 230 3.82 -8.26 8.70
C ALA A 230 4.71 -9.33 8.06
N SER A 231 5.06 -10.36 8.82
CA SER A 231 5.87 -11.51 8.38
C SER A 231 5.05 -12.81 8.26
N GLU A 232 3.76 -12.77 8.58
CA GLU A 232 2.84 -13.90 8.47
C GLU A 232 1.58 -13.52 7.68
N PRO A 233 0.98 -14.45 6.91
CA PRO A 233 -0.27 -14.19 6.19
C PRO A 233 -1.45 -14.03 7.14
N LEU A 234 -2.54 -13.41 6.67
CA LEU A 234 -3.81 -13.43 7.41
C LEU A 234 -4.30 -14.88 7.53
N ALA A 235 -4.77 -15.24 8.72
CA ALA A 235 -5.29 -16.57 8.98
C ALA A 235 -6.63 -16.78 8.23
N PRO A 236 -6.81 -17.88 7.49
CA PRO A 236 -8.09 -18.22 6.87
C PRO A 236 -9.21 -18.31 7.91
N PHE A 237 -10.42 -17.90 7.52
CA PHE A 237 -11.60 -17.98 8.39
C PHE A 237 -12.73 -18.70 7.69
N ALA A 238 -13.27 -19.75 8.32
CA ALA A 238 -14.44 -20.46 7.81
C ALA A 238 -15.71 -19.70 8.22
N LEU A 239 -16.40 -19.10 7.25
CA LEU A 239 -17.68 -18.42 7.50
C LEU A 239 -18.72 -19.44 8.00
N PRO A 240 -19.53 -19.10 9.02
CA PRO A 240 -20.63 -19.96 9.46
C PRO A 240 -21.62 -20.22 8.32
N GLN A 241 -22.15 -21.44 8.24
CA GLN A 241 -23.07 -21.85 7.17
C GLN A 241 -24.29 -20.91 7.03
N GLN A 242 -24.81 -20.40 8.14
CA GLN A 242 -25.92 -19.43 8.16
C GLN A 242 -25.58 -18.11 7.45
N GLU A 243 -24.32 -17.67 7.49
CA GLU A 243 -23.88 -16.47 6.77
C GLU A 243 -23.76 -16.72 5.27
N VAL A 244 -23.31 -17.91 4.88
CA VAL A 244 -23.24 -18.35 3.48
C VAL A 244 -24.64 -18.53 2.89
N GLU A 245 -25.58 -19.11 3.64
CA GLU A 245 -26.96 -19.29 3.21
C GLU A 245 -27.71 -17.95 3.10
N ARG A 246 -27.48 -17.02 4.04
CA ARG A 246 -28.03 -15.66 3.96
C ARG A 246 -27.52 -14.93 2.71
N ASP A 247 -26.27 -15.13 2.35
CA ASP A 247 -25.68 -14.60 1.12
C ASP A 247 -26.38 -15.16 -0.13
N ALA A 248 -26.49 -16.48 -0.22
CA ALA A 248 -27.12 -17.17 -1.35
C ALA A 248 -28.60 -16.78 -1.53
N GLY A 249 -29.35 -16.62 -0.43
CA GLY A 249 -30.78 -16.28 -0.46
C GLY A 249 -31.11 -14.86 -0.95
N THR A 250 -30.12 -13.98 -1.11
CA THR A 250 -30.31 -12.59 -1.55
C THR A 250 -30.05 -12.39 -3.06
N THR A 251 -29.57 -13.45 -3.74
CA THR A 251 -29.27 -13.45 -5.18
C THR A 251 -30.42 -13.96 -6.07
N GLY A 252 -31.62 -14.15 -5.50
CA GLY A 252 -32.82 -14.65 -6.16
C GLY A 252 -33.81 -13.56 -6.60
#